data_AF-A0A955BHE5-F1
#
_entry.id   AF-A0A955BHE5-F1
#
_cell.length_a   1.000
_cell.length_b   1.000
_cell.length_c   1.000
_cell.angle_alpha   90.00
_cell.angle_beta   90.00
_cell.angle_gamma   90.00
#
_symmetry.space_group_name_H-M   'P 1'
#
loop_
_entity.id
_entity.type
_entity.pdbx_description
1 polymer ?
#
loop_
_entity_poly.entity_id
_entity_poly.type
_entity_poly.pdbx_seq_one_letter_code
_entity_poly.pdbx_strand_id
1 'polypeptide(L)' 'MSWHGKRTIHGGRRIVRKAIYMATIVAMRWNDKIKTCYQQLRDNGKPAKVAIVAGMRKLVTSCYHG' A
#
# COMPACT_ATOMS: atom_id res chain seq x y z
N MET A 1 -25.77 12.47 -10.19
CA MET A 1 -24.87 11.51 -10.87
C MET A 1 -23.54 11.46 -10.15
N SER A 2 -23.36 10.51 -9.22
CA SER A 2 -22.12 10.35 -8.46
C SER A 2 -21.10 9.56 -9.29
N TRP A 3 -20.18 10.29 -9.93
CA TRP A 3 -19.04 9.73 -10.66
C TRP A 3 -18.20 8.82 -9.75
N HIS A 4 -18.30 7.50 -9.92
CA HIS A 4 -17.35 6.53 -9.37
C HIS A 4 -16.12 6.43 -10.30
N GLY A 5 -15.45 7.57 -10.53
CA GLY A 5 -14.17 7.59 -11.23
C GLY A 5 -13.12 6.82 -10.42
N LYS A 6 -12.35 5.93 -11.08
CA LYS A 6 -11.22 5.24 -10.45
C LYS A 6 -10.27 6.29 -9.84
N ARG A 7 -10.25 6.39 -8.50
CA ARG A 7 -9.33 7.29 -7.79
C ARG A 7 -7.90 6.91 -8.12
N THR A 8 -7.28 7.72 -8.95
CA THR A 8 -5.90 7.58 -9.36
C THR A 8 -5.11 8.71 -8.72
N ILE A 9 -4.01 8.37 -8.05
CA ILE A 9 -3.16 9.38 -7.37
C ILE A 9 -2.31 10.09 -8.44
N HIS A 10 -2.92 11.00 -9.20
CA HIS A 10 -2.25 11.90 -10.14
C HIS A 10 -1.95 13.23 -9.41
N GLY A 11 -0.68 13.63 -9.39
CA GLY A 11 -0.20 14.78 -8.61
C GLY A 11 0.27 14.41 -7.19
N GLY A 12 1.44 14.91 -6.77
CA GLY A 12 1.98 14.76 -5.41
C GLY A 12 3.45 14.32 -5.30
N ARG A 13 3.94 14.19 -4.05
CA ARG A 13 5.34 13.98 -3.64
C ARG A 13 5.88 12.60 -4.08
N ARG A 14 6.31 12.49 -5.34
CA ARG A 14 6.90 11.26 -5.94
C ARG A 14 7.99 10.62 -5.08
N ILE A 15 8.80 11.44 -4.41
CA ILE A 15 9.87 11.02 -3.51
C ILE A 15 9.30 10.22 -2.33
N VAL A 16 8.25 10.73 -1.67
CA VAL A 16 7.59 10.05 -0.56
C VAL A 16 6.97 8.73 -1.02
N ARG A 17 6.37 8.69 -2.21
CA ARG A 17 5.84 7.43 -2.77
C ARG A 17 6.94 6.40 -3.00
N LYS A 18 8.10 6.81 -3.54
CA LYS A 18 9.26 5.91 -3.70
C LYS A 18 9.80 5.43 -2.36
N ALA A 19 9.97 6.32 -1.39
CA ALA A 19 10.47 5.98 -0.06
C ALA A 19 9.56 4.98 0.65
N ILE A 20 8.25 5.25 0.68
CA ILE A 20 7.27 4.35 1.28
C ILE A 20 7.19 3.04 0.48
N TYR A 21 7.38 3.06 -0.84
CA TYR A 21 7.35 1.85 -1.66
C TYR A 21 8.50 0.91 -1.26
N MET A 22 9.71 1.46 -1.14
CA MET A 22 10.87 0.70 -0.67
C MET A 22 10.69 0.22 0.78
N ALA A 23 10.19 1.09 1.67
CA ALA A 23 9.87 0.71 3.05
C ALA A 23 8.83 -0.43 3.10
N THR A 24 7.86 -0.44 2.18
CA THR A 24 6.84 -1.50 2.11
C THR A 24 7.43 -2.83 1.66
N ILE A 25 8.38 -2.82 0.72
CA ILE A 25 9.08 -4.04 0.30
C ILE A 25 9.89 -4.63 1.46
N VAL A 26 10.60 -3.78 2.21
CA VAL A 26 11.36 -4.22 3.39
C VAL A 26 10.41 -4.73 4.46
N ALA A 27 9.31 -4.03 4.74
CA ALA A 27 8.31 -4.46 5.71
C ALA A 27 7.61 -5.76 5.31
N MET A 28 7.41 -6.03 4.02
CA MET A 28 6.91 -7.34 3.55
C MET A 28 7.87 -8.50 3.84
N ARG A 29 9.18 -8.23 3.97
CA ARG A 29 10.19 -9.24 4.29
C ARG A 29 10.34 -9.46 5.80
N TRP A 30 10.26 -8.38 6.57
CA TRP A 30 10.55 -8.40 8.01
C TRP A 30 9.30 -8.45 8.90
N ASN A 31 8.13 -8.09 8.37
CA ASN A 31 6.90 -7.96 9.14
C ASN A 31 5.80 -8.81 8.53
N ASP A 32 5.54 -9.97 9.12
CA ASP A 32 4.54 -10.92 8.64
C ASP A 32 3.14 -10.31 8.57
N LYS A 33 2.81 -9.28 9.38
CA LYS A 33 1.52 -8.58 9.32
C LYS A 33 1.27 -7.91 7.97
N ILE A 34 2.30 -7.31 7.37
CA ILE A 34 2.21 -6.66 6.06
C ILE A 34 2.17 -7.73 4.96
N LYS A 35 2.97 -8.79 5.11
CA LYS A 35 3.01 -9.92 4.18
C LYS A 35 1.68 -10.65 4.09
N THR A 36 1.05 -10.96 5.22
CA THR A 36 -0.29 -11.57 5.28
C THR A 36 -1.33 -10.67 4.62
N CYS A 37 -1.29 -9.37 4.88
CA CYS A 37 -2.20 -8.42 4.22
C CYS A 37 -1.98 -8.39 2.71
N TYR A 38 -0.73 -8.40 2.25
CA TYR A 38 -0.40 -8.47 0.82
C TYR A 38 -0.89 -9.77 0.19
N GLN A 39 -0.66 -10.92 0.84
CA GLN A 39 -1.12 -12.24 0.38
C GLN A 39 -2.65 -12.30 0.31
N GLN A 40 -3.36 -11.92 1.36
CA GLN A 40 -4.83 -11.83 1.37
C GLN A 40 -5.38 -10.98 0.22
N LEU A 41 -4.72 -9.87 -0.12
CA LEU A 41 -5.13 -9.02 -1.24
C LEU A 41 -4.84 -9.70 -2.59
N ARG A 42 -3.74 -10.45 -2.72
CA ARG A 42 -3.44 -11.23 -3.92
C ARG A 42 -4.39 -12.41 -4.09
N ASP A 43 -4.71 -13.11 -3.02
CA ASP A 43 -5.65 -14.25 -3.00
C ASP A 43 -7.06 -13.80 -3.39
N ASN A 44 -7.44 -12.58 -3.00
CA ASN A 44 -8.66 -11.91 -3.47
C ASN A 44 -8.59 -11.42 -4.94
N GLY A 45 -7.60 -11.86 -5.72
CA GLY A 45 -7.45 -11.52 -7.13
C GLY A 45 -7.06 -10.06 -7.41
N LYS A 46 -6.64 -9.28 -6.40
CA LYS A 46 -6.29 -7.88 -6.62
C LYS A 46 -4.91 -7.77 -7.29
N PRO A 47 -4.73 -6.79 -8.19
CA PRO A 47 -3.44 -6.57 -8.84
C PRO A 47 -2.38 -6.22 -7.80
N ALA A 48 -1.14 -6.70 -8.02
CA ALA A 48 -0.02 -6.52 -7.09
C ALA A 48 0.18 -5.05 -6.67
N LYS A 49 -0.04 -4.11 -7.60
CA LYS A 49 0.04 -2.68 -7.34
C LYS A 49 -0.94 -2.21 -6.25
N VAL A 50 -2.16 -2.73 -6.25
CA VAL A 50 -3.18 -2.41 -5.24
C VAL A 50 -2.78 -3.00 -3.88
N ALA A 51 -2.26 -4.23 -3.87
CA ALA A 51 -1.77 -4.87 -2.65
C ALA A 51 -0.60 -4.09 -2.03
N ILE A 52 0.36 -3.62 -2.85
CA ILE A 52 1.47 -2.78 -2.37
C ILE A 52 0.94 -1.45 -1.83
N VAL A 53 0.04 -0.76 -2.56
CA VAL A 53 -0.53 0.52 -2.12
C VAL A 53 -1.31 0.38 -0.80
N ALA A 54 -2.00 -0.74 -0.59
CA ALA A 54 -2.66 -1.04 0.68
C ALA A 54 -1.65 -1.24 1.82
N GLY A 55 -0.56 -1.99 1.57
CA GLY A 55 0.54 -2.15 2.52
C GLY A 55 1.22 -0.82 2.86
N MET A 56 1.44 0.04 1.87
CA MET A 56 1.97 1.40 2.06
C MET A 56 1.08 2.23 2.99
N ARG A 57 -0.25 2.19 2.79
CA ARG A 57 -1.20 2.86 3.68
C ARG A 57 -1.13 2.29 5.10
N LYS A 58 -1.15 0.96 5.23
CA LYS A 58 -1.07 0.28 6.54
C LYS A 58 0.18 0.71 7.32
N LEU A 59 1.32 0.84 6.65
CA LEU A 59 2.57 1.30 7.26
C LEU A 59 2.51 2.74 7.75
N VAL A 60 2.02 3.67 6.91
CA VAL A 60 1.88 5.07 7.29
C VAL A 60 0.93 5.23 8.47
N THR A 61 -0.18 4.50 8.48
CA THR A 61 -1.13 4.54 9.60
C THR A 61 -0.56 3.88 10.85
N SER A 62 0.22 2.80 10.72
CA SER A 62 0.86 2.15 11.88
C SER A 62 1.93 3.01 12.55
N CYS A 63 2.66 3.84 11.79
CA CYS A 63 3.62 4.79 12.36
C CYS A 63 2.95 5.98 13.05
N TYR A 64 1.66 6.21 12.82
CA TYR A 64 0.91 7.32 13.43
C TYR A 64 0.19 6.93 14.71
N HIS A 65 0.14 5.64 15.04
CA HIS A 65 -0.43 5.10 16.26
C HIS A 65 0.71 4.60 17.17
N GLY A 66 1.60 5.54 17.52
CA GLY A 66 2.60 5.39 18.57
C GLY A 66 2.16 6.17 19.80
#